data_AF-A0A6G3SHV1-F1
#
_entry.id   AF-A0A6G3SHV1-F1
#
_cell.length_a   1.000
_cell.length_b   1.000
_cell.length_c   1.000
_cell.angle_alpha   90.00
_cell.angle_beta   90.00
_cell.angle_gamma   90.00
#
_symmetry.space_group_name_H-M   'P 1'
#
loop_
_entity.id
_entity.type
_entity.pdbx_description
1 polymer ?
#
loop_
_entity_poly.entity_id
_entity_poly.type
_entity_poly.pdbx_seq_one_letter_code
_entity_poly.pdbx_strand_id
1 'polypeptide(L)'
;MGLTSRALAYATALAALVCVGLTVWTWPRLARRGPVAVLGRLAAIGVTQVAVLTACAVAVNADFEFYGSWDELLGRVSTAPARIADLGGADVARGRLVQAAGPQGLDRVPG
;
A
#
# COMPACT_ATOMS: atom_id res chain seq x y z
N MET A 1 -10.80 2.40 -6.96
CA MET A 1 -10.29 3.50 -6.11
C MET A 1 -8.78 3.41 -6.07
N GLY A 2 -8.06 4.52 -6.22
CA GLY A 2 -6.60 4.52 -6.14
C GLY A 2 -6.14 4.28 -4.70
N LEU A 3 -5.13 3.41 -4.52
CA LEU A 3 -4.55 3.11 -3.21
C LEU A 3 -3.66 4.26 -2.70
N THR A 4 -3.37 5.23 -3.57
CA THR A 4 -2.69 6.51 -3.32
C THR A 4 -3.67 7.70 -3.20
N SER A 5 -4.99 7.45 -3.20
CA SER A 5 -5.98 8.54 -3.15
C SER A 5 -5.98 9.25 -1.80
N ARG A 6 -5.99 10.59 -1.81
CA ARG A 6 -6.16 11.42 -0.61
C ARG A 6 -7.44 11.08 0.16
N ALA A 7 -8.51 10.74 -0.55
CA ALA A 7 -9.77 10.33 0.08
C ALA A 7 -9.60 9.04 0.90
N LEU A 8 -8.84 8.07 0.39
CA LEU A 8 -8.56 6.83 1.11
C LEU A 8 -7.70 7.11 2.35
N ALA A 9 -6.66 7.94 2.22
CA ALA A 9 -5.80 8.32 3.33
C ALA A 9 -6.58 9.02 4.46
N TYR A 10 -7.44 10.00 4.13
CA TYR A 10 -8.28 10.66 5.14
C TYR A 10 -9.32 9.71 5.74
N ALA A 11 -9.91 8.83 4.93
CA ALA A 11 -10.89 7.86 5.43
C ALA A 11 -10.27 6.86 6.42
N THR A 12 -9.08 6.31 6.13
CA THR A 12 -8.40 5.37 7.02
C THR A 12 -7.89 6.06 8.28
N ALA A 13 -7.37 7.28 8.17
CA ALA A 13 -6.98 8.09 9.34
C ALA A 13 -8.18 8.38 10.24
N LEU A 14 -9.30 8.83 9.67
CA LEU A 14 -10.53 9.08 10.43
C LEU A 14 -11.06 7.80 11.07
N ALA A 15 -11.08 6.67 10.35
CA ALA A 15 -11.49 5.39 10.89
C ALA A 15 -10.62 4.97 12.09
N ALA A 16 -9.30 5.16 12.01
CA ALA A 16 -8.40 4.89 13.13
C ALA A 16 -8.72 5.75 14.35
N LEU A 17 -8.94 7.05 14.17
CA LEU A 17 -9.34 7.96 15.26
C LEU A 17 -10.69 7.57 15.88
N VAL A 18 -11.67 7.20 15.05
CA VAL A 18 -12.97 6.71 15.51
C VAL A 18 -12.81 5.41 16.30
N CYS A 19 -12.00 4.45 15.84
CA CYS A 19 -11.74 3.22 16.58
C CYS A 19 -11.11 3.49 17.96
N VAL A 20 -10.14 4.41 18.04
CA VAL A 20 -9.56 4.82 19.33
C VAL A 20 -10.63 5.42 20.25
N GLY A 21 -11.44 6.35 19.73
CA GLY A 21 -12.53 6.98 20.49
C GLY A 21 -13.57 5.95 20.98
N LEU A 22 -13.97 5.01 20.12
CA LEU A 22 -14.89 3.93 20.47
C LEU A 22 -14.30 2.98 21.51
N THR A 23 -13.01 2.65 21.41
CA THR A 23 -12.32 1.83 22.41
C THR A 23 -12.36 2.49 23.78
N VAL A 24 -12.05 3.79 23.87
CA VAL A 24 -12.13 4.55 25.13
C VAL A 24 -13.58 4.62 25.64
N TRP A 25 -14.54 4.92 24.77
CA TRP A 25 -15.95 5.05 25.14
C TRP A 25 -16.58 3.74 25.62
N THR A 26 -16.20 2.61 25.01
CA THR A 26 -16.72 1.29 25.37
C THR A 26 -15.95 0.63 26.52
N TRP A 27 -14.75 1.14 26.85
CA TRP A 27 -13.88 0.61 27.90
C TRP A 27 -14.56 0.37 29.25
N PRO A 28 -15.43 1.26 29.78
CA PRO A 28 -16.11 1.04 31.06
C PRO A 28 -16.98 -0.23 31.06
N ARG A 29 -17.58 -0.57 29.92
CA ARG A 29 -18.38 -1.81 29.77
C ARG A 29 -17.48 -3.03 29.70
N LEU A 30 -16.32 -2.89 29.06
CA LEU A 30 -15.32 -3.95 28.87
C LEU A 30 -14.43 -4.19 30.10
N ALA A 31 -14.39 -3.25 31.04
CA ALA A 31 -13.65 -3.35 32.31
C ALA A 31 -14.26 -4.33 33.33
N ARG A 32 -15.43 -4.91 33.01
CA ARG A 32 -16.08 -5.94 33.84
C ARG A 32 -15.21 -7.20 33.94
N ARG A 33 -15.45 -8.00 34.97
CA ARG A 33 -14.79 -9.29 35.18
C ARG A 33 -15.44 -10.38 34.33
N GLY A 34 -14.67 -11.38 33.93
CA GLY A 34 -15.13 -12.57 33.20
C GLY A 34 -14.51 -12.72 31.80
N PRO A 35 -14.56 -13.94 31.23
CA PRO A 35 -13.89 -14.28 29.98
C PRO A 35 -14.42 -13.47 28.79
N VAL A 36 -15.73 -13.24 28.72
CA VAL A 36 -16.37 -12.42 27.66
C VAL A 36 -15.83 -10.99 27.67
N ALA A 37 -15.61 -10.41 28.85
CA ALA A 37 -15.08 -9.05 28.98
C ALA A 37 -13.60 -8.97 28.58
N VAL A 38 -12.82 -10.04 28.79
CA VAL A 38 -11.43 -10.13 28.31
C VAL A 38 -11.39 -10.25 26.79
N LEU A 39 -12.22 -11.12 26.20
CA LEU A 39 -12.35 -11.24 24.75
C LEU A 39 -12.78 -9.92 24.11
N GLY A 40 -13.73 -9.20 24.72
CA GLY A 40 -14.15 -7.89 24.25
C GLY A 40 -13.02 -6.85 24.27
N ARG A 41 -12.17 -6.84 25.31
CA ARG A 41 -10.98 -5.98 25.36
C ARG A 41 -9.97 -6.34 24.27
N LEU A 42 -9.67 -7.62 24.11
CA LEU A 42 -8.74 -8.10 23.08
C LEU A 42 -9.24 -7.75 21.68
N ALA A 43 -10.53 -7.94 21.42
CA ALA A 43 -11.15 -7.56 20.16
C ALA A 43 -11.08 -6.04 19.92
N ALA A 44 -11.46 -5.22 20.91
CA ALA A 44 -11.40 -3.75 20.79
C ALA A 44 -9.97 -3.25 20.50
N ILE A 45 -8.98 -3.79 21.23
CA ILE A 45 -7.57 -3.48 21.02
C ILE A 45 -7.12 -3.93 19.63
N GLY A 46 -7.43 -5.17 19.24
CA GLY A 46 -7.03 -5.72 17.94
C GLY A 46 -7.60 -4.93 16.76
N VAL A 47 -8.90 -4.60 16.79
CA VAL A 47 -9.54 -3.75 15.77
C VAL A 47 -8.87 -2.38 15.70
N THR A 48 -8.59 -1.76 16.85
CA THR A 48 -7.93 -0.45 16.88
C THR A 48 -6.52 -0.51 16.29
N GLN A 49 -5.74 -1.55 16.63
CA GLN A 49 -4.41 -1.74 16.08
C GLN A 49 -4.44 -1.92 14.56
N VAL A 50 -5.33 -2.78 14.05
CA VAL A 50 -5.48 -2.99 12.60
C VAL A 50 -5.85 -1.69 11.89
N ALA A 51 -6.77 -0.90 12.45
CA ALA A 51 -7.16 0.38 11.87
C ALA A 51 -5.98 1.38 11.82
N VAL A 52 -5.23 1.50 12.91
CA VAL A 52 -4.04 2.38 12.98
C VAL A 52 -2.96 1.91 12.00
N LEU A 53 -2.65 0.62 11.97
CA LEU A 53 -1.67 0.06 11.04
C LEU A 53 -2.09 0.24 9.58
N THR A 54 -3.38 0.12 9.28
CA THR A 54 -3.91 0.37 7.93
C THR A 54 -3.73 1.84 7.54
N ALA A 55 -4.01 2.78 8.45
CA ALA A 55 -3.77 4.20 8.20
C ALA A 55 -2.29 4.49 7.92
N CYS A 56 -1.37 3.92 8.73
CA CYS A 56 0.07 4.04 8.50
C CYS A 56 0.50 3.42 7.17
N ALA A 57 0.03 2.22 6.84
CA ALA A 57 0.37 1.55 5.60
C ALA A 57 -0.11 2.34 4.37
N VAL A 58 -1.31 2.92 4.43
CA VAL A 58 -1.82 3.80 3.37
C VAL A 58 -1.00 5.09 3.27
N ALA A 59 -0.60 5.70 4.39
CA ALA A 59 0.26 6.89 4.38
C ALA A 59 1.62 6.59 3.73
N VAL A 60 2.28 5.51 4.15
CA VAL A 60 3.54 5.06 3.55
C VAL A 60 3.35 4.73 2.06
N ASN A 61 2.26 4.06 1.69
CA ASN A 61 1.98 3.77 0.27
C ASN A 61 1.73 5.05 -0.55
N ALA A 62 1.15 6.09 0.05
CA ALA A 62 0.95 7.37 -0.62
C ALA A 62 2.26 8.15 -0.82
N ASP A 63 3.22 8.01 0.10
CA ASP A 63 4.53 8.69 0.01
C ASP A 63 5.50 8.00 -0.95
N PHE A 64 5.46 6.67 -1.01
CA PHE A 64 6.40 5.86 -1.80
C PHE A 64 5.77 5.24 -3.07
N GLU A 65 4.46 5.39 -3.26
CA GLU A 65 3.70 4.90 -4.42
C GLU A 65 3.95 3.42 -4.79
N PHE A 66 4.17 2.55 -3.80
CA PHE A 66 4.44 1.12 -4.03
C PHE A 66 3.35 0.44 -4.86
N TYR A 67 2.08 0.77 -4.57
CA TYR A 67 0.91 0.24 -5.27
C TYR A 67 -0.05 1.39 -5.64
N GLY A 68 -0.34 1.55 -6.93
CA GLY A 68 -1.27 2.56 -7.43
C GLY A 68 -2.73 2.17 -7.26
N SER A 69 -3.03 0.87 -7.24
CA SER A 69 -4.39 0.33 -7.22
C SER A 69 -4.54 -0.92 -6.36
N TRP A 70 -5.78 -1.25 -5.99
CA TRP A 70 -6.10 -2.48 -5.27
C TRP A 70 -5.80 -3.74 -6.08
N ASP A 71 -5.94 -3.67 -7.40
CA ASP A 71 -5.63 -4.80 -8.27
C ASP A 71 -4.12 -5.06 -8.32
N GLU A 72 -3.28 -4.03 -8.28
CA GLU A 72 -1.82 -4.19 -8.14
C GLU A 72 -1.44 -4.81 -6.79
N LEU A 73 -2.03 -4.33 -5.70
CA LEU A 73 -1.78 -4.88 -4.35
C LEU A 73 -2.21 -6.34 -4.23
N LEU A 74 -3.37 -6.69 -4.82
CA LEU A 74 -3.94 -8.04 -4.77
C LEU A 74 -3.44 -8.96 -5.88
N GLY A 75 -2.52 -8.49 -6.72
CA GLY A 75 -1.96 -9.28 -7.83
C GLY A 75 -2.96 -9.61 -8.95
N ARG A 76 -4.03 -8.82 -9.08
CA ARG A 76 -5.08 -8.96 -10.11
C ARG A 76 -4.76 -8.18 -11.39
N VAL A 77 -3.48 -7.99 -11.68
CA VAL A 77 -3.01 -7.31 -12.89
C VAL A 77 -2.28 -8.30 -13.79
N SER A 78 -2.53 -8.20 -15.09
CA SER A 78 -1.90 -9.04 -16.12
C SER A 78 -0.50 -8.53 -16.52
N THR A 79 -0.11 -7.36 -16.02
CA THR A 79 1.19 -6.73 -16.27
C THR A 79 1.82 -6.33 -14.93
N ALA A 80 3.11 -6.59 -14.76
CA ALA A 80 3.82 -6.20 -13.55
C ALA A 80 3.75 -4.68 -13.37
N PRO A 81 3.51 -4.16 -12.13
CA PRO A 81 3.51 -2.73 -11.88
C PRO A 81 4.94 -2.20 -12.02
N ALA A 82 5.31 -1.81 -13.24
CA ALA A 82 6.57 -1.13 -13.53
C ALA A 82 6.30 0.38 -13.54
N ARG A 83 6.26 1.00 -12.36
CA ARG A 83 6.46 2.45 -12.26
C ARG A 83 7.91 2.71 -11.90
N ILE A 84 8.76 2.69 -12.93
CA ILE A 84 10.02 3.42 -12.86
C ILE A 84 9.60 4.89 -12.85
N ALA A 85 9.79 5.56 -11.71
CA ALA A 85 9.58 6.98 -11.58
C ALA A 85 10.25 7.71 -12.75
N ASP A 86 9.42 8.37 -13.56
CA ASP A 86 9.75 9.57 -14.34
C ASP A 86 11.12 9.59 -15.05
N LEU A 87 11.50 8.51 -15.74
CA LEU A 87 12.41 8.64 -16.88
C LEU A 87 11.54 9.08 -18.07
N GLY A 88 11.51 10.40 -18.26
CA GLY A 88 10.60 11.08 -19.16
C GLY A 88 10.46 10.47 -20.55
N GLY A 89 9.24 10.61 -21.08
CA GLY A 89 8.99 10.62 -22.51
C GLY A 89 8.83 9.25 -23.17
N ALA A 90 7.57 8.86 -23.37
CA ALA A 90 7.06 8.42 -24.68
C ALA A 90 7.94 7.51 -25.56
N ASP A 91 8.53 6.41 -25.06
CA ASP A 91 9.07 5.37 -25.97
C ASP A 91 9.07 3.93 -25.41
N VAL A 92 8.57 3.72 -24.18
CA VAL A 92 8.58 2.38 -23.55
C VAL A 92 7.45 1.47 -24.09
N ALA A 93 6.49 2.03 -24.84
CA ALA A 93 5.36 1.27 -25.39
C ALA A 93 5.69 0.44 -26.64
N ARG A 94 6.95 0.41 -27.12
CA ARG A 94 7.34 -0.38 -28.29
C ARG A 94 8.50 -1.34 -27.99
N GLY A 95 8.22 -2.28 -27.09
CA GLY A 95 8.71 -3.67 -27.17
C GLY A 95 10.16 -3.87 -27.60
N ARG A 96 11.13 -3.26 -26.90
CA ARG A 96 12.54 -3.59 -27.11
C ARG A 96 13.41 -3.14 -25.93
N LEU A 97 13.40 -3.92 -24.85
CA LEU A 97 14.37 -3.76 -23.74
C LEU A 97 15.76 -4.27 -24.10
N VAL A 98 15.91 -4.92 -25.26
CA VAL A 98 17.18 -5.36 -25.82
C VAL A 98 17.34 -4.72 -27.19
N GLN A 99 18.09 -3.63 -27.27
CA GLN A 99 18.55 -3.12 -28.54
C GLN A 99 19.76 -3.97 -28.96
N ALA A 100 19.57 -4.86 -29.94
CA ALA A 100 20.69 -5.56 -30.55
C ALA A 100 21.69 -4.51 -31.06
N ALA A 101 22.95 -4.64 -30.64
CA ALA A 101 24.01 -3.79 -31.18
C ALA A 101 24.02 -3.98 -32.71
N GLY A 102 23.96 -2.85 -33.44
CA GLY A 102 24.14 -2.89 -34.88
C GLY A 102 25.51 -3.48 -35.25
N PRO A 103 25.73 -3.86 -36.52
CA PRO A 103 26.95 -4.54 -36.97
C PRO A 103 28.27 -3.79 -36.71
N GLN A 104 28.24 -2.55 -36.21
CA GLN A 104 29.42 -1.72 -35.93
C GLN A 104 30.18 -2.09 -34.63
N GLY A 105 29.80 -3.17 -33.94
CA GLY A 105 30.37 -3.57 -32.66
C GLY A 105 31.60 -4.51 -32.73
N LEU A 106 31.87 -5.10 -33.90
CA LEU A 106 32.93 -6.11 -34.07
C LEU A 106 34.28 -5.52 -34.54
N ASP A 107 34.29 -4.26 -35.00
CA ASP A 107 35.48 -3.64 -35.58
C ASP A 107 36.45 -3.07 -34.52
N ARG A 108 36.03 -3.06 -33.25
CA ARG A 108 36.79 -2.44 -32.14
C ARG A 108 37.60 -3.43 -31.29
N VAL A 109 37.63 -4.71 -31.67
CA VAL A 109 38.46 -5.72 -30.98
C VAL A 109 39.70 -5.99 -31.84
N PRO A 110 40.83 -5.30 -31.61
CA PRO A 110 42.11 -5.75 -32.13
C PRO A 110 42.48 -7.07 -31.45
N GLY A 111 42.78 -8.09 -32.26
CA GLY A 111 43.42 -9.33 -31.81
C GLY A 111 44.91 -9.16 -31.58
#